data_AF-A0A5E4IHL7-F1
#
_entry.id   AF-A0A5E4IHL7-F1
#
_cell.length_a   1.000
_cell.length_b   1.000
_cell.length_c   1.000
_cell.angle_alpha   90.00
_cell.angle_beta   90.00
_cell.angle_gamma   90.00
#
_symmetry.space_group_name_H-M   'P 1'
#
loop_
_entity.id
_entity.type
_entity.pdbx_description
1 polymer ?
#
loop_
_entity_poly.entity_id
_entity_poly.type
_entity_poly.pdbx_seq_one_letter_code
_entity_poly.pdbx_strand_id
1 'polypeptide(L)' 'MKLVTDYVERIFFTSDPCKMVEAIVSLLKNLSVPEQQIKWEYFPGYD' A
#
# COMPACT_ATOMS: atom_id res chain seq x y z
N MET A 1 2.18 11.06 22.58
CA MET A 1 1.83 10.34 21.34
C MET A 1 3.11 9.67 20.84
N LYS A 2 3.22 8.33 20.94
CA LYS A 2 4.39 7.63 20.39
C LYS A 2 4.22 7.67 18.88
N LEU A 3 5.06 8.43 18.18
CA LEU A 3 5.12 8.38 16.73
C LEU A 3 5.47 6.92 16.38
N VAL A 4 4.54 6.21 15.76
CA VAL A 4 4.81 4.87 15.22
C VAL A 4 5.56 5.13 13.93
N THR A 5 6.89 5.32 13.99
CA THR A 5 7.77 5.58 12.83
C THR A 5 8.19 4.31 12.10
N ASP A 6 7.78 3.14 12.57
CA ASP A 6 8.26 1.87 12.03
C ASP A 6 7.74 1.58 10.62
N TYR A 7 6.67 2.25 10.17
CA TYR A 7 6.21 2.14 8.79
C TYR A 7 7.27 2.60 7.77
N VAL A 8 8.23 3.44 8.17
CA VAL A 8 9.36 3.85 7.33
C VAL A 8 10.30 2.67 7.02
N GLU A 9 10.29 1.61 7.83
CA GLU A 9 11.16 0.44 7.65
C GLU A 9 10.39 -0.79 7.12
N ARG A 10 9.06 -0.71 7.01
CA ARG A 10 8.21 -1.84 6.61
C ARG A 10 8.04 -1.94 5.10
N ILE A 11 7.86 -3.16 4.60
CA ILE A 11 7.35 -3.42 3.25
C ILE A 11 5.86 -3.71 3.35
N PHE A 12 5.07 -3.03 2.52
CA PHE A 12 3.62 -3.16 2.41
C PHE A 12 3.25 -4.05 1.24
N PHE A 13 2.35 -5.00 1.46
CA PHE A 13 1.84 -5.91 0.42
C PHE A 13 0.31 -5.76 0.34
N THR A 14 -0.23 -5.67 -0.87
CA THR A 14 -1.69 -5.71 -1.14
C THR A 14 -1.95 -6.56 -2.38
N SER A 15 -3.01 -7.36 -2.37
CA SER A 15 -3.44 -8.17 -3.50
C SER A 15 -4.95 -8.18 -3.49
N ASP A 16 -5.55 -7.40 -4.37
CA ASP A 16 -6.97 -7.03 -4.33
C ASP A 16 -7.50 -6.74 -5.77
N PRO A 17 -8.82 -6.50 -5.96
CA PRO A 17 -9.34 -5.97 -7.21
C PRO A 17 -8.72 -4.61 -7.53
N CYS A 18 -8.68 -4.25 -8.81
CA CYS A 18 -7.90 -3.09 -9.30
C CYS A 18 -8.16 -1.80 -8.48
N LYS A 19 -9.43 -1.41 -8.30
CA LYS A 19 -9.80 -0.18 -7.56
C LYS A 19 -9.36 -0.19 -6.09
N MET A 20 -9.33 -1.36 -5.46
CA MET A 20 -8.92 -1.50 -4.06
C MET A 20 -7.41 -1.39 -3.92
N VAL A 21 -6.65 -2.06 -4.80
CA VAL A 21 -5.19 -1.91 -4.84
C VAL A 21 -4.83 -0.44 -5.10
N GLU A 22 -5.46 0.20 -6.07
CA GLU A 22 -5.21 1.62 -6.37
C GLU A 22 -5.50 2.52 -5.17
N ALA A 23 -6.60 2.29 -4.44
CA ALA A 23 -6.94 3.04 -3.24
C ALA A 23 -5.90 2.86 -2.12
N ILE A 24 -5.45 1.63 -1.87
CA ILE A 24 -4.44 1.33 -0.85
C ILE A 24 -3.08 1.94 -1.22
N VAL A 25 -2.65 1.79 -2.48
CA VAL A 25 -1.40 2.37 -2.98
C VAL A 25 -1.43 3.89 -2.88
N SER A 26 -2.56 4.52 -3.24
CA SER A 26 -2.75 5.98 -3.12
C SER A 26 -2.66 6.44 -1.67
N LEU A 27 -3.31 5.75 -0.75
CA LEU A 27 -3.24 6.05 0.69
C LEU A 27 -1.81 5.98 1.22
N LEU A 28 -1.07 4.92 0.89
CA LEU A 28 0.32 4.74 1.34
C LEU A 28 1.24 5.82 0.75
N LYS A 29 1.05 6.20 -0.52
CA LYS A 29 1.77 7.31 -1.15
C LYS A 29 1.46 8.66 -0.47
N ASN A 30 0.21 8.90 -0.08
CA ASN A 30 -0.18 10.11 0.68
C ASN A 30 0.46 10.16 2.07
N LEU A 31 0.78 9.01 2.65
CA LEU A 31 1.55 8.88 3.90
C LEU A 31 3.07 8.97 3.68
N SER A 32 3.51 9.33 2.48
CA SER A 32 4.92 9.43 2.09
C SER A 32 5.69 8.11 2.22
N VAL A 33 5.02 6.96 2.07
CA VAL A 33 5.68 5.66 1.97
C VAL A 33 6.38 5.57 0.60
N PRO A 34 7.70 5.32 0.55
CA PRO A 34 8.43 5.12 -0.70
C PRO A 34 7.84 4.00 -1.56
N GLU A 35 7.75 4.24 -2.87
CA GLU A 35 7.19 3.27 -3.81
C GLU A 35 7.91 1.92 -3.78
N GLN A 36 9.22 1.90 -3.51
CA GLN A 36 10.00 0.68 -3.40
C GLN A 36 9.53 -0.24 -2.26
N GLN A 37 8.88 0.34 -1.24
CA GLN A 37 8.34 -0.37 -0.07
C GLN A 37 6.92 -0.86 -0.27
N ILE A 38 6.26 -0.54 -1.38
CA ILE A 38 4.89 -0.97 -1.66
C ILE A 38 4.95 -2.02 -2.77
N LYS A 39 4.48 -3.23 -2.47
CA LYS A 39 4.38 -4.36 -3.40
C LYS A 39 2.91 -4.67 -3.59
N TRP A 40 2.50 -4.84 -4.84
CA TRP A 40 1.10 -5.11 -5.12
C TRP A 40 0.91 -6.03 -6.31
N GLU A 41 -0.23 -6.70 -6.32
CA GLU A 41 -0.72 -7.53 -7.41
C GLU A 41 -2.23 -7.32 -7.56
N TYR A 42 -2.74 -7.44 -8.78
CA TYR A 42 -4.19 -7.50 -9.00
C TYR A 42 -4.61 -8.96 -9.03
N PHE A 43 -5.66 -9.32 -8.30
CA PHE A 43 -6.33 -10.59 -8.55
C PHE A 43 -7.56 -10.39 -9.46
N PRO A 44 -7.78 -11.31 -10.41
CA PRO A 44 -8.92 -11.24 -11.32
C PRO A 44 -10.24 -11.66 -10.65
N GLY A 45 -11.36 -11.31 -11.28
CA GLY A 45 -12.70 -11.78 -10.90
C GLY A 45 -13.61 -10.76 -10.23
N TYR A 46 -13.15 -9.51 -10.10
CA TYR A 46 -13.91 -8.41 -9.49
C TYR A 46 -13.51 -7.09 -10.18
N ASP A 47 -14.49 -6.25 -10.53
CA ASP A 47 -14.33 -4.93 -11.18
C ASP A 47 -15.03 -3.80 -10.42
#